data_AF-A0A2T2X466-F1
#
_entry.id   AF-A0A2T2X466-F1
#
_cell.length_a   1.000
_cell.length_b   1.000
_cell.length_c   1.000
_cell.angle_alpha   90.00
_cell.angle_beta   90.00
_cell.angle_gamma   90.00
#
_symmetry.space_group_name_H-M   'P 1'
#
loop_
_entity.id
_entity.type
_entity.pdbx_description
1 polymer ?
#
loop_
_entity_poly.entity_id
_entity_poly.type
_entity_poly.pdbx_seq_one_letter_code
_entity_poly.pdbx_strand_id
1 'polypeptide(L)'
;MLTSYGMVARSIAQEHSQVPTLFSRQGDHPVVLLSASFSSVRQRRRLAWTFHHYEEQWKRLQLARQKANLIIRTDALDPQSVAHAIVEWFDQWTGLSTFFKQRHISDAAQQTMMRYQVTWGIALPNLMISPAPELRRHSHVLSRNRLMIQQRTS
;
A
#
# COMPACT_ATOMS: atom_id res chain seq x y z
N MET A 1 0.61 4.91 11.57
CA MET A 1 0.71 3.45 11.71
C MET A 1 1.59 2.84 10.63
N LEU A 2 1.29 3.00 9.33
CA LEU A 2 2.21 2.57 8.27
C LEU A 2 3.45 3.46 8.12
N THR A 3 3.36 4.71 8.56
CA THR A 3 4.46 5.69 8.58
C THR A 3 5.67 5.24 9.40
N SER A 4 5.47 4.49 10.50
CA SER A 4 6.59 3.95 11.30
C SER A 4 7.37 2.85 10.58
N TYR A 5 6.81 2.28 9.51
CA TYR A 5 7.48 1.34 8.62
C TYR A 5 8.08 2.03 7.38
N GLY A 6 8.00 3.36 7.29
CA GLY A 6 8.48 4.13 6.15
C GLY A 6 7.52 4.12 4.97
N MET A 7 6.31 3.59 5.12
CA MET A 7 5.32 3.54 4.04
C MET A 7 4.42 4.78 4.06
N VAL A 8 4.30 5.42 2.90
CA VAL A 8 3.33 6.49 2.66
C VAL A 8 2.05 5.86 2.10
N ALA A 9 0.97 5.90 2.90
CA ALA A 9 -0.33 5.39 2.52
C ALA A 9 -1.42 6.42 2.83
N ARG A 10 -2.51 6.39 2.08
CA ARG A 10 -3.67 7.26 2.30
C ARG A 10 -4.92 6.42 2.54
N SER A 11 -5.64 6.76 3.61
CA SER A 11 -6.99 6.22 3.83
C SER A 11 -7.97 6.93 2.90
N ILE A 12 -8.76 6.15 2.16
CA ILE A 12 -9.82 6.64 1.29
C ILE A 12 -11.14 6.19 1.86
N ALA A 13 -12.02 7.13 2.20
CA ALA A 13 -13.38 6.89 2.65
C ALA A 13 -14.31 6.52 1.48
N GLN A 14 -13.94 5.48 0.73
CA GLN A 14 -14.64 5.04 -0.49
C GLN A 14 -16.09 4.61 -0.19
N GLU A 15 -16.31 4.01 0.97
CA GLU A 15 -17.62 3.56 1.45
C GLU A 15 -18.62 4.73 1.61
N HIS A 16 -18.12 5.93 1.89
CA HIS A 16 -18.94 7.14 2.03
C HIS A 16 -19.11 7.93 0.72
N SER A 17 -18.49 7.47 -0.36
CA SER A 17 -18.49 8.16 -1.65
C SER A 17 -19.49 7.54 -2.63
N GLN A 18 -20.20 8.39 -3.38
CA GLN A 18 -20.99 7.98 -4.55
C GLN A 18 -20.13 7.84 -5.81
N VAL A 19 -18.87 8.30 -5.77
CA VAL A 19 -17.91 8.16 -6.87
C VAL A 19 -17.23 6.79 -6.75
N PRO A 20 -17.48 5.82 -7.66
CA PRO A 20 -16.95 4.46 -7.53
C PRO A 20 -15.42 4.38 -7.68
N THR A 21 -14.81 5.37 -8.32
CA THR A 21 -13.38 5.45 -8.64
C THR A 21 -12.60 6.39 -7.71
N LEU A 22 -13.18 6.83 -6.58
CA LEU A 22 -12.50 7.77 -5.67
C LEU A 22 -11.12 7.25 -5.24
N PHE A 23 -11.00 5.95 -4.99
CA PHE A 23 -9.74 5.29 -4.63
C PHE A 23 -8.61 5.43 -5.67
N SER A 24 -8.92 5.63 -6.95
CA SER A 24 -7.93 5.71 -8.03
C SER A 24 -7.68 7.12 -8.55
N ARG A 25 -8.28 8.16 -7.94
CA ARG A 25 -8.17 9.54 -8.43
C ARG A 25 -6.77 10.13 -8.31
N GLN A 26 -5.89 9.54 -7.51
CA GLN A 26 -4.56 10.07 -7.22
C GLN A 26 -3.44 9.40 -8.01
N GLY A 27 -3.80 8.63 -9.02
CA GLY A 27 -2.88 7.87 -9.85
C GLY A 27 -3.01 6.37 -9.62
N ASP A 28 -2.14 5.64 -10.32
CA ASP A 28 -2.07 4.19 -10.26
C ASP A 28 -1.18 3.79 -9.07
N HIS A 29 -1.84 3.49 -7.95
CA HIS A 29 -1.20 3.06 -6.70
C HIS A 29 -1.78 1.72 -6.27
N PRO A 30 -1.02 0.88 -5.55
CA PRO A 30 -1.57 -0.33 -4.98
C PRO A 30 -2.73 -0.02 -4.03
N VAL A 31 -3.83 -0.75 -4.19
CA VAL A 31 -5.05 -0.61 -3.40
C VAL A 31 -5.15 -1.73 -2.38
N VAL A 32 -5.22 -1.36 -1.10
CA VAL A 32 -5.51 -2.28 0.00
C VAL A 32 -6.94 -2.04 0.48
N LEU A 33 -7.79 -3.07 0.40
CA LEU A 33 -9.15 -3.02 0.92
C LEU A 33 -9.22 -3.68 2.29
N LEU A 34 -9.66 -2.92 3.30
CA LEU A 34 -9.95 -3.44 4.62
C LEU A 34 -11.44 -3.78 4.70
N SER A 35 -11.74 -5.03 5.07
CA SER A 35 -13.10 -5.53 5.22
C SER A 35 -13.35 -5.99 6.66
N ALA A 36 -14.60 -5.95 7.09
CA ALA A 36 -15.05 -6.48 8.38
C ALA A 36 -16.46 -7.04 8.22
N SER A 37 -16.81 -8.08 8.97
CA SER A 37 -18.20 -8.55 9.03
C SER A 37 -19.14 -7.52 9.63
N PHE A 38 -20.43 -7.62 9.28
CA PHE A 38 -21.49 -6.79 9.86
C PHE A 38 -21.50 -6.81 11.39
N SER A 39 -21.31 -7.98 12.02
CA SER A 39 -21.22 -8.11 13.47
C SER A 39 -20.05 -7.32 14.05
N SER A 40 -18.87 -7.42 13.43
CA SER A 40 -17.68 -6.67 13.85
C SER A 40 -17.86 -5.16 13.70
N VAL A 41 -18.48 -4.72 12.60
CA VAL A 41 -18.76 -3.28 12.36
C VAL A 41 -19.72 -2.73 13.42
N ARG A 42 -20.80 -3.47 13.71
CA ARG A 42 -21.81 -3.08 14.71
C ARG A 42 -21.20 -2.98 16.11
N GLN A 43 -20.35 -3.94 16.49
CA GLN A 43 -19.65 -3.92 17.77
C GLN A 43 -18.70 -2.74 17.90
N ARG A 44 -17.89 -2.46 16.87
CA ARG A 44 -16.83 -1.43 16.91
C ARG A 44 -17.37 -0.01 16.90
N ARG A 45 -18.36 0.28 16.03
CA ARG A 45 -18.79 1.66 15.82
C ARG A 45 -19.92 2.11 16.75
N ARG A 46 -20.53 1.21 17.55
CA ARG A 46 -21.74 1.48 18.34
C ARG A 46 -22.81 2.23 17.53
N LEU A 47 -22.91 1.94 16.23
CA LEU A 47 -23.85 2.59 15.32
C LEU A 47 -25.14 1.79 15.22
N ALA A 48 -26.26 2.48 15.06
CA ALA A 48 -27.57 1.91 14.72
C ALA A 48 -27.62 1.44 13.24
N TRP A 49 -26.54 0.83 12.73
CA TRP A 49 -26.52 0.32 11.37
C TRP A 49 -27.38 -0.93 11.25
N THR A 50 -28.34 -0.86 10.33
CA THR A 50 -29.05 -2.04 9.84
C THR A 50 -28.19 -2.80 8.84
N PHE A 51 -28.56 -4.05 8.56
CA PHE A 51 -27.89 -4.86 7.53
C PHE A 51 -27.94 -4.18 6.15
N HIS A 52 -29.04 -3.50 5.81
CA HIS A 52 -29.17 -2.73 4.57
C HIS A 52 -28.06 -1.67 4.42
N HIS A 53 -27.77 -0.90 5.48
CA HIS A 53 -26.69 0.08 5.43
C HIS A 53 -25.33 -0.57 5.15
N TYR A 54 -25.07 -1.74 5.76
CA TYR A 54 -23.85 -2.51 5.52
C TYR A 54 -23.74 -3.01 4.06
N GLU A 55 -24.83 -3.53 3.49
CA GLU A 55 -24.87 -3.93 2.09
C GLU A 55 -24.63 -2.77 1.14
N GLU A 56 -25.17 -1.59 1.45
CA GLU A 56 -24.95 -0.38 0.65
C GLU A 56 -23.48 0.03 0.64
N GLN A 57 -22.80 0.00 1.80
CA GLN A 57 -21.35 0.24 1.85
C GLN A 57 -20.60 -0.78 0.98
N TRP A 58 -21.01 -2.06 1.03
CA TRP A 58 -20.38 -3.10 0.23
C TRP A 58 -20.57 -2.89 -1.28
N LYS A 59 -21.75 -2.43 -1.71
CA LYS A 59 -22.02 -2.06 -3.10
C LYS A 59 -21.12 -0.91 -3.56
N ARG A 60 -20.98 0.14 -2.74
CA ARG A 60 -20.09 1.29 -3.06
C ARG A 60 -18.62 0.91 -3.17
N LEU A 61 -18.20 -0.14 -2.45
CA LEU A 61 -16.85 -0.68 -2.52
C LEU A 61 -16.61 -1.64 -3.70
N GLN A 62 -17.62 -1.98 -4.51
CA GLN A 62 -17.51 -3.02 -5.55
C GLN A 62 -16.30 -2.84 -6.46
N LEU A 63 -16.11 -1.64 -7.02
CA LEU A 63 -15.00 -1.38 -7.94
C LEU A 63 -13.64 -1.39 -7.22
N ALA A 64 -13.58 -0.87 -6.00
CA ALA A 64 -12.36 -0.90 -5.19
C ALA A 64 -11.96 -2.33 -4.85
N ARG A 65 -12.91 -3.23 -4.55
CA ARG A 65 -12.64 -4.66 -4.34
C ARG A 65 -12.07 -5.32 -5.57
N GLN A 66 -12.66 -5.07 -6.73
CA GLN A 66 -12.27 -5.70 -7.98
C GLN A 66 -10.84 -5.29 -8.38
N LYS A 67 -10.43 -4.08 -8.02
CA LYS A 67 -9.08 -3.55 -8.29
C LYS A 67 -8.12 -3.65 -7.11
N ALA A 68 -8.52 -4.23 -5.98
CA ALA A 68 -7.67 -4.33 -4.81
C ALA A 68 -6.50 -5.29 -5.07
N ASN A 69 -5.28 -4.84 -4.77
CA ASN A 69 -4.09 -5.69 -4.80
C ASN A 69 -4.00 -6.56 -3.54
N LEU A 70 -4.62 -6.12 -2.44
CA LEU A 70 -4.73 -6.85 -1.18
C LEU A 70 -6.11 -6.61 -0.56
N ILE A 71 -6.75 -7.67 -0.07
CA ILE A 71 -7.97 -7.59 0.73
C ILE A 71 -7.67 -8.20 2.10
N ILE A 72 -7.87 -7.43 3.17
CA ILE A 72 -7.66 -7.89 4.55
C ILE A 72 -9.00 -7.98 5.26
N ARG A 73 -9.29 -9.13 5.86
CA ARG A 73 -10.41 -9.29 6.78
C ARG A 73 -9.97 -8.95 8.19
N THR A 74 -10.54 -7.90 8.75
CA THR A 74 -10.06 -7.28 10.00
C THR A 74 -10.79 -7.76 11.24
N ASP A 75 -11.80 -8.63 11.13
CA ASP A 75 -12.69 -9.06 12.24
C ASP A 75 -11.94 -9.38 13.55
N ALA A 76 -10.85 -10.16 13.43
CA ALA A 76 -10.04 -10.63 14.56
C ALA A 76 -8.68 -9.93 14.67
N LEU A 77 -8.42 -8.89 13.87
CA LEU A 77 -7.14 -8.20 13.84
C LEU A 77 -7.23 -6.88 14.60
N ASP A 78 -6.25 -6.65 15.48
CA ASP A 78 -5.97 -5.32 16.00
C ASP A 78 -5.30 -4.46 14.91
N PRO A 79 -5.25 -3.13 15.08
CA PRO A 79 -4.64 -2.24 14.10
C PRO A 79 -3.20 -2.64 13.76
N GLN A 80 -2.35 -2.96 14.74
CA GLN A 80 -0.94 -3.29 14.53
C GLN A 80 -0.79 -4.53 13.65
N SER A 81 -1.59 -5.57 13.91
CA SER A 81 -1.66 -6.78 13.07
C SER A 81 -2.04 -6.46 11.62
N VAL A 82 -2.95 -5.50 11.40
CA VAL A 82 -3.30 -5.04 10.04
C VAL A 82 -2.11 -4.37 9.35
N ALA A 83 -1.33 -3.51 10.03
CA ALA A 83 -0.14 -2.95 9.37
C ALA A 83 0.90 -4.00 9.06
N HIS A 84 1.17 -4.93 9.97
CA HIS A 84 2.14 -5.99 9.70
C HIS A 84 1.78 -6.76 8.44
N ALA A 85 0.50 -7.12 8.27
CA ALA A 85 0.03 -7.79 7.07
C ALA A 85 0.23 -6.93 5.79
N ILE A 86 -0.01 -5.62 5.87
CA ILE A 86 0.21 -4.70 4.75
C ILE A 86 1.70 -4.58 4.40
N VAL A 87 2.56 -4.42 5.41
CA VAL A 87 4.01 -4.27 5.23
C VAL A 87 4.61 -5.54 4.65
N GLU A 88 4.26 -6.70 5.18
CA GLU A 88 4.71 -7.99 4.68
C GLU A 88 4.28 -8.20 3.23
N TRP A 89 3.00 -7.95 2.93
CA TRP A 89 2.51 -8.03 1.56
C TRP A 89 3.24 -7.06 0.63
N PHE A 90 3.45 -5.81 1.04
CA PHE A 90 4.15 -4.81 0.24
C PHE A 90 5.60 -5.23 -0.05
N ASP A 91 6.30 -5.77 0.95
CA ASP A 91 7.67 -6.25 0.78
C ASP A 91 7.75 -7.43 -0.20
N GLN A 92 6.74 -8.31 -0.18
CA GLN A 92 6.63 -9.40 -1.15
C GLN A 92 6.31 -8.87 -2.55
N TRP A 93 5.32 -7.97 -2.66
CA TRP A 93 4.86 -7.39 -3.92
C TRP A 93 5.94 -6.58 -4.64
N THR A 94 6.75 -5.83 -3.89
CA THR A 94 7.87 -5.02 -4.43
C THR A 94 9.16 -5.82 -4.64
N GLY A 95 9.26 -7.04 -4.09
CA GLY A 95 10.48 -7.84 -4.06
C GLY A 95 11.47 -7.46 -2.95
N LEU A 96 11.15 -6.47 -2.11
CA LEU A 96 11.97 -6.05 -0.96
C LEU A 96 12.23 -7.21 0.02
N SER A 97 11.27 -8.11 0.22
CA SER A 97 11.43 -9.27 1.09
C SER A 97 12.61 -10.16 0.65
N THR A 98 12.74 -10.43 -0.65
CA THR A 98 13.86 -11.16 -1.23
C THR A 98 15.15 -10.35 -1.16
N PHE A 99 15.08 -9.05 -1.45
CA PHE A 99 16.22 -8.15 -1.39
C PHE A 99 16.84 -8.09 0.02
N PHE A 100 16.01 -7.94 1.06
CA PHE A 100 16.46 -7.94 2.45
C PHE A 100 17.14 -9.25 2.83
N LYS A 101 16.58 -10.38 2.42
CA LYS A 101 17.17 -11.71 2.66
C LYS A 101 18.53 -11.86 1.98
N GLN A 102 18.63 -11.54 0.70
CA GLN A 102 19.87 -11.68 -0.10
C GLN A 102 21.00 -10.77 0.40
N ARG A 103 20.66 -9.59 0.92
CA ARG A 103 21.63 -8.61 1.43
C ARG A 103 21.85 -8.71 2.94
N HIS A 104 21.23 -9.69 3.60
CA HIS A 104 21.25 -9.86 5.05
C HIS A 104 20.86 -8.59 5.82
N ILE A 105 19.88 -7.84 5.31
CA ILE A 105 19.37 -6.62 5.92
C ILE A 105 18.30 -6.99 6.95
N SER A 106 18.70 -7.02 8.22
CA SER A 106 17.81 -7.25 9.37
C SER A 106 17.48 -5.97 10.16
N ASP A 107 18.24 -4.89 9.95
CA ASP A 107 18.05 -3.63 10.67
C ASP A 107 16.73 -2.94 10.29
N ALA A 108 15.93 -2.62 11.30
CA ALA A 108 14.59 -2.06 11.11
C ALA A 108 14.63 -0.64 10.54
N ALA A 109 15.63 0.17 10.90
CA ALA A 109 15.77 1.53 10.39
C ALA A 109 16.16 1.52 8.90
N GLN A 110 17.06 0.62 8.51
CA GLN A 110 17.47 0.41 7.13
C GLN A 110 16.29 -0.08 6.27
N GLN A 111 15.51 -1.06 6.73
CA GLN A 111 14.33 -1.51 6.00
C GLN A 111 13.28 -0.40 5.87
N THR A 112 13.08 0.40 6.93
CA THR A 112 12.17 1.56 6.94
C THR A 112 12.57 2.59 5.88
N MET A 113 13.86 2.94 5.82
CA MET A 113 14.40 3.85 4.81
C MET A 113 14.19 3.31 3.39
N MET A 114 14.42 2.01 3.17
CA MET A 114 14.25 1.38 1.87
C MET A 114 12.77 1.32 1.43
N ARG A 115 11.84 1.01 2.33
CA ARG A 115 10.40 1.07 2.03
C ARG A 115 9.96 2.49 1.66
N TYR A 116 10.48 3.51 2.35
CA TYR A 116 10.23 4.90 2.01
C TYR A 116 10.69 5.24 0.59
N GLN A 117 11.92 4.84 0.24
CA GLN A 117 12.46 5.05 -1.11
C GLN A 117 11.58 4.40 -2.18
N VAL A 118 11.19 3.13 -1.99
CA VAL A 118 10.34 2.41 -2.94
C VAL A 118 8.96 3.05 -3.05
N THR A 119 8.37 3.52 -1.94
CA THR A 119 7.06 4.19 -1.97
C THR A 119 7.08 5.47 -2.81
N TRP A 120 8.22 6.17 -2.86
CA TRP A 120 8.43 7.34 -3.71
C TRP A 120 8.94 7.03 -5.13
N GLY A 121 8.97 5.75 -5.52
CA GLY A 121 9.42 5.33 -6.84
C GLY A 121 10.94 5.42 -7.05
N ILE A 122 11.72 5.52 -5.96
CA ILE A 122 13.18 5.51 -6.04
C ILE A 122 13.64 4.07 -6.26
N ALA A 123 14.32 3.85 -7.39
CA ALA A 123 14.87 2.55 -7.74
C ALA A 123 15.99 2.15 -6.77
N LEU A 124 15.87 0.97 -6.17
CA LEU A 124 16.95 0.35 -5.40
C LEU A 124 17.85 -0.47 -6.33
N PRO A 125 19.19 -0.33 -6.27
CA PRO A 125 20.11 -1.08 -7.12
C PRO A 125 19.93 -2.59 -6.96
N ASN A 126 19.74 -3.31 -8.07
CA ASN A 126 19.55 -4.76 -8.12
C ASN A 126 18.28 -5.27 -7.40
N LEU A 127 17.32 -4.39 -7.08
CA LEU A 127 15.97 -4.81 -6.77
C LEU A 127 15.28 -5.18 -8.08
N MET A 128 15.27 -6.47 -8.41
CA MET A 128 14.38 -6.98 -9.45
C MET A 128 12.97 -6.97 -8.85
N ILE A 129 12.23 -5.88 -9.08
CA ILE A 129 10.79 -5.86 -8.81
C ILE A 129 10.21 -7.01 -9.64
N SER A 130 9.73 -8.06 -8.97
CA SER A 130 8.98 -9.13 -9.64
C SER A 130 7.89 -8.45 -10.48
N PRO A 131 7.69 -8.80 -11.76
CA PRO A 131 6.91 -7.96 -12.67
C PRO A 131 5.45 -7.91 -12.21
N ALA A 132 5.11 -6.91 -11.38
CA ALA A 132 3.79 -6.32 -11.39
C ALA A 132 3.73 -5.56 -12.73
N PRO A 133 2.81 -5.90 -13.66
CA PRO A 133 2.90 -5.51 -15.08
C PRO A 133 2.90 -4.00 -15.36
N GLU A 134 2.66 -3.14 -14.38
CA GLU A 134 2.25 -1.75 -14.64
C GLU A 134 3.17 -0.68 -14.02
N LEU A 135 4.07 -1.04 -13.10
CA LEU A 135 4.99 -0.07 -12.46
C LEU A 135 6.04 0.53 -13.43
N ARG A 136 6.16 0.02 -14.66
CA ARG A 136 7.06 0.59 -15.69
C ARG A 136 6.44 1.71 -16.53
N ARG A 137 5.12 1.92 -16.51
CA ARG A 137 4.51 2.83 -17.51
C ARG A 137 4.79 4.32 -17.27
N HIS A 138 5.22 4.75 -16.08
CA HIS A 138 5.49 6.16 -15.79
C HIS A 138 6.94 6.48 -15.35
N SER A 139 7.93 5.72 -15.84
CA SER A 139 9.35 6.06 -15.65
C SER A 139 9.88 7.17 -16.57
N HIS A 140 9.02 7.88 -17.30
CA HIS A 140 9.44 8.97 -18.20
C HIS A 140 9.74 10.31 -17.51
N VAL A 141 9.71 10.38 -16.17
CA VAL A 141 9.99 11.63 -15.42
C VAL A 141 11.30 11.57 -14.60
N LEU A 142 12.00 10.43 -14.51
CA LEU A 142 13.24 10.32 -13.73
C LEU A 142 14.55 10.38 -14.56
N SER A 143 14.50 10.89 -15.79
CA SER A 143 15.67 11.03 -16.67
C SER A 143 16.31 12.43 -16.69
N ARG A 144 15.97 13.35 -15.78
CA ARG A 144 16.52 14.73 -15.84
C ARG A 144 17.40 15.25 -14.71
N ASN A 145 17.62 14.52 -13.63
CA ASN A 145 18.51 15.00 -12.54
C ASN A 145 19.65 14.04 -12.14
N ARG A 146 20.11 13.17 -13.06
CA ARG A 146 21.26 12.29 -12.81
C ARG A 146 22.40 12.55 -13.81
N LEU A 147 22.86 13.79 -13.88
CA LEU A 147 24.12 14.19 -14.53
C LEU A 147 24.63 15.48 -13.86
N MET A 148 25.06 15.39 -12.59
CA MET A 148 25.94 16.40 -11.98
C MET A 148 26.64 15.84 -10.73
N ILE A 149 27.25 14.67 -10.83
CA ILE A 149 28.42 14.33 -10.01
C ILE A 149 29.39 13.56 -10.92
N GLN A 150 30.07 14.29 -11.81
CA GLN A 150 31.34 13.85 -12.37
C GLN A 150 32.43 14.80 -11.87
N GLN A 151 33.41 14.21 -11.18
CA GLN A 151 34.83 14.53 -11.27
C GLN A 151 35.24 15.95 -10.83
N ARG A 152 35.59 16.09 -9.55
CA ARG A 152 36.71 16.93 -9.12
C ARG A 152 37.61 16.13 -8.18
N THR A 153 38.55 15.42 -8.77
CA THR A 153 39.84 15.14 -8.14
C THR A 153 40.84 16.05 -8.85
N SER A 154 41.40 17.00 -8.11
CA SER A 154 42.65 17.69 -8.46
C SER A 154 43.82 16.90 -7.89
#